data_AF-A0A645CS57-F1
#
_entry.id   AF-A0A645CS57-F1
#
_cell.length_a   1.000
_cell.length_b   1.000
_cell.length_c   1.000
_cell.angle_alpha   90.00
_cell.angle_beta   90.00
_cell.angle_gamma   90.00
#
_symmetry.space_group_name_H-M   'P 1'
#
loop_
_entity.id
_entity.type
_entity.pdbx_description
1 polymer ?
#
loop_
_entity_poly.entity_id
_entity_poly.type
_entity_poly.pdbx_seq_one_letter_code
_entity_poly.pdbx_strand_id
1 'polypeptide(L)'
;MKVIIDNNLKADGIEVSEYAGKLARQYGIIHIGDAINQLKKIDNNKYDLVTLIDSLEHFSSPLDIIKLVNKVIKHGGIIFIESSNAKAGFHISHVTNIYLIVILLKHYLINVDLRLYIYMKVIISIMRVILFLKKDFLQ
;
A
#
# COMPACT_ATOMS: atom_id res chain seq x y z
N MET A 1 3.35 -2.58 9.18
CA MET A 1 2.15 -2.99 9.94
C MET A 1 2.12 -2.52 11.39
N LYS A 2 3.21 -2.63 12.18
CA LYS A 2 3.25 -2.15 13.58
C LYS A 2 2.67 -0.74 13.75
N VAL A 3 3.12 0.22 12.95
CA VAL A 3 2.63 1.62 13.00
C VAL A 3 1.12 1.73 12.74
N ILE A 4 0.54 0.85 11.91
CA ILE A 4 -0.89 0.83 11.63
C ILE A 4 -1.66 0.40 12.90
N ILE A 5 -1.22 -0.68 13.54
CA ILE A 5 -1.82 -1.18 14.79
C ILE A 5 -1.65 -0.19 15.94
N ASP A 6 -0.46 0.42 16.08
CA ASP A 6 -0.19 1.44 17.10
C ASP A 6 -1.12 2.66 16.99
N ASN A 7 -1.76 2.87 15.83
CA ASN A 7 -2.74 3.93 15.58
C ASN A 7 -4.20 3.44 15.58
N ASN A 8 -4.47 2.26 16.17
CA ASN A 8 -5.81 1.65 16.26
C ASN A 8 -6.49 1.40 14.91
N LEU A 9 -5.71 1.15 13.86
CA LEU A 9 -6.21 0.78 12.54
C LEU A 9 -6.09 -0.74 12.33
N LYS A 10 -6.95 -1.29 11.47
CA LYS A 10 -6.91 -2.70 11.07
C LYS A 10 -6.01 -2.88 9.85
N ALA A 11 -5.23 -3.96 9.82
CA ALA A 11 -4.31 -4.24 8.73
C ALA A 11 -4.30 -5.73 8.39
N ASP A 12 -4.43 -5.99 7.09
CA ASP A 12 -4.15 -7.28 6.46
C ASP A 12 -2.89 -7.12 5.59
N GLY A 13 -2.01 -8.12 5.60
CA GLY A 13 -0.79 -8.15 4.81
C GLY A 13 -0.73 -9.40 3.93
N ILE A 14 -0.06 -9.30 2.79
CA ILE A 14 0.25 -10.42 1.91
C ILE A 14 1.77 -10.51 1.82
N GLU A 15 2.32 -11.70 2.08
CA GLU A 15 3.76 -11.92 2.11
C GLU A 15 4.11 -13.29 1.51
N VAL A 16 5.04 -13.34 0.57
CA VAL A 16 5.44 -14.59 -0.08
C VAL A 16 6.38 -15.42 0.82
N SER A 17 7.21 -14.76 1.62
CA SER A 17 8.15 -15.38 2.55
C SER A 17 7.42 -15.87 3.80
N GLU A 18 7.40 -17.19 3.99
CA GLU A 18 6.77 -17.78 5.18
C GLU A 18 7.42 -17.29 6.49
N TYR A 19 8.75 -17.14 6.49
CA TYR A 19 9.49 -16.63 7.64
C TYR A 19 9.10 -15.19 7.98
N ALA A 20 9.14 -14.28 7.00
CA ALA A 20 8.77 -12.88 7.22
C ALA A 20 7.29 -12.75 7.61
N GLY A 21 6.42 -13.51 6.97
CA GLY A 21 5.00 -13.52 7.27
C GLY A 21 4.70 -13.99 8.69
N LYS A 22 5.40 -15.04 9.17
CA LYS A 22 5.30 -15.50 10.57
C LYS A 22 5.71 -14.41 11.56
N LEU A 23 6.80 -13.68 11.31
CA LEU A 23 7.22 -12.57 12.16
C LEU A 23 6.22 -11.41 12.16
N ALA A 24 5.58 -11.13 11.01
CA ALA A 24 4.64 -10.02 10.87
C ALA A 24 3.26 -10.29 11.50
N ARG A 25 2.88 -11.54 11.75
CA ARG A 25 1.57 -11.93 12.34
C ARG A 25 1.28 -11.30 13.70
N GLN A 26 2.30 -10.94 14.47
CA GLN A 26 2.11 -10.22 15.72
C GLN A 26 1.52 -8.80 15.53
N TYR A 27 1.53 -8.27 14.31
CA TYR A 27 1.08 -6.94 13.95
C TYR A 27 -0.16 -6.92 13.04
N GLY A 28 -0.89 -8.05 12.93
CA GLY A 28 -2.13 -8.13 12.16
C GLY A 28 -2.29 -9.45 11.40
N ILE A 29 -3.26 -9.50 10.49
CA ILE A 29 -3.52 -10.70 9.68
C ILE A 29 -2.51 -10.74 8.54
N ILE A 30 -1.79 -11.86 8.39
CA ILE A 30 -0.85 -12.06 7.28
C ILE A 30 -1.24 -13.30 6.47
N HIS A 31 -1.53 -13.07 5.20
CA HIS A 31 -1.76 -14.09 4.20
C HIS A 31 -0.41 -14.47 3.56
N ILE A 32 0.07 -15.68 3.89
CA ILE A 32 1.34 -16.17 3.35
C ILE A 32 1.11 -16.80 1.97
N GLY A 33 1.89 -16.39 0.98
CA GLY A 33 1.91 -16.94 -0.38
C GLY A 33 1.91 -15.88 -1.48
N ASP A 34 1.79 -16.33 -2.72
CA ASP A 34 1.76 -15.48 -3.90
C ASP A 34 0.63 -14.44 -3.87
N ALA A 35 0.95 -13.19 -4.23
CA ALA A 35 0.02 -12.08 -4.07
C ALA A 35 -1.19 -12.16 -5.00
N ILE A 36 -1.03 -12.65 -6.23
CA ILE A 36 -2.15 -12.83 -7.16
C ILE A 36 -3.15 -13.82 -6.57
N ASN A 37 -2.67 -14.94 -6.04
CA ASN A 37 -3.50 -15.97 -5.44
C ASN A 37 -4.19 -15.51 -4.15
N GLN A 38 -3.52 -14.72 -3.32
CA GLN A 38 -4.14 -14.18 -2.11
C GLN A 38 -5.17 -13.08 -2.44
N LEU A 39 -4.86 -12.15 -3.34
CA LEU A 39 -5.77 -11.08 -3.74
C LEU A 39 -7.07 -11.62 -4.35
N LYS A 40 -7.02 -12.70 -5.13
CA LYS A 40 -8.21 -13.36 -5.70
C LYS A 40 -9.18 -13.93 -4.65
N LYS A 41 -8.72 -14.16 -3.42
CA LYS A 41 -9.54 -14.69 -2.31
C LYS A 41 -10.15 -13.59 -1.45
N ILE A 42 -9.78 -12.34 -1.69
CA ILE A 42 -10.26 -11.21 -0.92
C ILE A 42 -11.51 -10.65 -1.59
N ASP A 43 -12.51 -10.35 -0.78
CA ASP A 43 -13.75 -9.73 -1.26
C ASP A 43 -13.49 -8.37 -1.94
N ASN A 44 -14.28 -8.08 -2.96
CA ASN A 44 -14.25 -6.78 -3.62
C ASN A 44 -14.65 -5.66 -2.63
N ASN A 45 -14.16 -4.44 -2.85
CA ASN A 45 -14.50 -3.27 -2.02
C ASN A 45 -14.27 -3.47 -0.50
N LYS A 46 -13.22 -4.18 -0.11
CA LYS A 46 -12.91 -4.46 1.30
C LYS A 46 -12.08 -3.36 1.95
N TYR A 47 -11.09 -2.81 1.26
CA TYR A 47 -10.10 -1.91 1.86
C TYR A 47 -10.34 -0.44 1.53
N ASP A 48 -10.11 0.42 2.53
CA ASP A 48 -10.10 1.88 2.36
C ASP A 48 -8.75 2.40 1.82
N LEU A 49 -7.67 1.66 2.09
CA LEU A 49 -6.31 1.94 1.66
C LEU A 49 -5.60 0.62 1.32
N VAL A 50 -4.94 0.57 0.16
CA VAL A 50 -4.02 -0.51 -0.20
C VAL A 50 -2.64 0.09 -0.45
N THR A 51 -1.60 -0.50 0.15
CA THR A 51 -0.21 -0.06 -0.02
C THR A 51 0.60 -1.11 -0.74
N LEU A 52 1.33 -0.71 -1.79
CA LEU A 52 2.36 -1.48 -2.47
C LEU A 52 3.67 -0.72 -2.27
N ILE A 53 4.51 -1.16 -1.33
CA ILE A 53 5.74 -0.46 -0.94
C ILE A 53 6.91 -1.36 -1.27
N ASP A 54 7.82 -0.91 -2.13
CA ASP A 54 9.00 -1.65 -2.61
C ASP A 54 8.63 -3.09 -3.06
N SER A 55 7.45 -3.26 -3.66
CA SER A 55 6.91 -4.58 -4.03
C SER A 55 6.39 -4.68 -5.45
N LEU A 56 5.90 -3.58 -6.04
CA LEU A 56 5.26 -3.62 -7.35
C LEU A 56 6.26 -4.07 -8.45
N GLU A 57 7.52 -3.68 -8.34
CA GLU A 57 8.62 -4.01 -9.27
C GLU A 57 9.00 -5.49 -9.26
N HIS A 58 8.64 -6.25 -8.23
CA HIS A 58 8.99 -7.67 -8.11
C HIS A 58 8.00 -8.59 -8.79
N PHE A 59 6.86 -8.06 -9.26
CA PHE A 59 5.86 -8.85 -9.95
C PHE A 59 6.18 -8.96 -11.44
N SER A 60 6.04 -10.18 -11.98
CA SER A 60 6.18 -10.45 -13.42
C SER A 60 5.16 -9.70 -14.27
N SER A 61 3.99 -9.39 -13.71
CA SER A 61 2.93 -8.60 -14.35
C SER A 61 2.38 -7.55 -13.37
N PRO A 62 3.00 -6.36 -13.28
CA PRO A 62 2.53 -5.28 -12.42
C PRO A 62 1.09 -4.86 -12.70
N LEU A 63 0.68 -4.91 -13.97
CA LEU A 63 -0.69 -4.58 -14.39
C LEU A 63 -1.74 -5.52 -13.80
N ASP A 64 -1.44 -6.81 -13.66
CA ASP A 64 -2.40 -7.77 -13.08
C ASP A 64 -2.56 -7.54 -11.58
N ILE A 65 -1.48 -7.17 -10.89
CA ILE A 65 -1.54 -6.76 -9.49
C ILE A 65 -2.40 -5.50 -9.35
N ILE A 66 -2.17 -4.47 -10.15
CA ILE A 66 -2.96 -3.23 -10.11
C ILE A 66 -4.44 -3.52 -10.36
N LYS A 67 -4.78 -4.38 -11.34
CA LYS A 67 -6.18 -4.78 -11.60
C LYS A 67 -6.82 -5.47 -10.40
N LEU A 68 -6.10 -6.38 -9.73
CA LEU A 68 -6.60 -7.09 -8.55
C LEU A 68 -6.75 -6.16 -7.34
N VAL A 69 -5.76 -5.28 -7.13
CA VAL A 69 -5.80 -4.26 -6.06
C VAL A 69 -7.00 -3.32 -6.26
N ASN A 70 -7.27 -2.90 -7.49
CA ASN A 70 -8.43 -2.06 -7.80
C ASN A 70 -9.79 -2.77 -7.55
N LYS A 71 -9.84 -4.11 -7.55
CA LYS A 71 -11.08 -4.83 -7.19
C LYS A 71 -11.34 -4.84 -5.69
N VAL A 72 -10.28 -5.03 -4.90
CA VAL A 72 -10.40 -5.15 -3.43
C VAL A 72 -10.52 -3.80 -2.74
N ILE A 73 -10.23 -2.70 -3.44
CA ILE A 73 -10.38 -1.36 -2.89
C ILE A 73 -11.81 -0.84 -3.00
N LYS A 74 -12.29 -0.16 -1.96
CA LYS A 74 -13.59 0.51 -1.96
C LYS A 74 -13.62 1.67 -2.95
N HIS A 75 -14.82 2.02 -3.40
CA HIS A 75 -15.03 3.29 -4.11
C HIS A 75 -14.54 4.48 -3.26
N GLY A 76 -13.71 5.34 -3.84
CA GLY A 76 -13.07 6.46 -3.13
C GLY A 76 -12.01 6.05 -2.09
N GLY A 77 -11.56 4.78 -2.13
CA GLY A 77 -10.36 4.32 -1.43
C GLY A 77 -9.08 4.69 -2.18
N ILE A 78 -7.93 4.55 -1.51
CA ILE A 78 -6.63 4.99 -2.01
C ILE A 78 -5.71 3.81 -2.28
N ILE A 79 -5.10 3.76 -3.46
CA ILE A 79 -3.97 2.88 -3.73
C ILE A 79 -2.70 3.73 -3.61
N PHE A 80 -1.87 3.42 -2.61
CA PHE A 80 -0.55 4.02 -2.44
C PHE A 80 0.49 3.08 -3.01
N ILE A 81 1.26 3.56 -3.98
CA ILE A 81 2.33 2.81 -4.62
C ILE A 81 3.62 3.58 -4.42
N GLU A 82 4.53 2.96 -3.69
CA GLU A 82 5.94 3.34 -3.62
C GLU A 82 6.73 2.21 -4.28
N SER A 83 7.51 2.57 -5.28
CA SER A 83 8.40 1.66 -5.97
C SER A 83 9.71 2.39 -6.23
N SER A 84 10.80 1.64 -6.29
CA SER A 84 12.08 2.19 -6.70
C SER A 84 11.97 2.85 -8.09
N ASN A 85 12.60 4.01 -8.27
CA ASN A 85 12.52 4.75 -9.53
C ASN A 85 13.19 3.97 -10.67
N ALA A 86 12.35 3.32 -11.45
CA ALA A 86 12.65 2.71 -12.73
C ALA A 86 12.85 3.81 -13.81
N LYS A 87 13.97 4.54 -13.73
CA LYS A 87 14.68 5.18 -14.86
C LYS A 87 16.11 4.60 -14.84
N ALA A 88 16.31 3.28 -14.80
CA ALA A 88 15.79 2.19 -15.64
C ALA A 88 14.25 1.98 -15.79
N GLY A 89 13.61 2.64 -16.78
CA GLY A 89 12.21 2.74 -17.27
C GLY A 89 10.94 2.13 -16.60
N PHE A 90 9.82 2.89 -16.52
CA PHE A 90 8.44 2.42 -16.81
C PHE A 90 7.43 3.53 -17.19
N HIS A 91 6.47 3.14 -18.05
CA HIS A 91 5.43 3.92 -18.75
C HIS A 91 4.15 4.13 -17.90
N ILE A 92 3.51 5.31 -18.00
CA ILE A 92 2.21 5.63 -17.39
C ILE A 92 1.08 5.25 -18.35
N SER A 93 0.07 4.52 -17.87
CA SER A 93 -1.22 4.36 -18.56
C SER A 93 -2.38 4.75 -17.64
N HIS A 94 -3.20 5.69 -18.09
CA HIS A 94 -4.35 6.29 -17.40
C HIS A 94 -5.42 5.25 -17.01
N VAL A 95 -5.87 5.28 -15.74
CA VAL A 95 -7.16 4.72 -15.28
C VAL A 95 -7.71 5.65 -14.18
N THR A 96 -9.02 5.80 -14.11
CA THR A 96 -9.79 6.93 -13.56
C THR A 96 -10.03 6.95 -12.04
N ASN A 97 -9.01 6.73 -11.20
CA ASN A 97 -9.09 7.04 -9.76
C ASN A 97 -7.75 7.60 -9.28
N ILE A 98 -7.77 8.65 -8.44
CA ILE A 98 -6.58 9.43 -8.07
C ILE A 98 -5.47 8.52 -7.52
N TYR A 99 -4.41 8.36 -8.31
CA TYR A 99 -3.18 7.70 -7.91
C TYR A 99 -2.23 8.76 -7.35
N LEU A 100 -1.95 8.72 -6.05
CA LEU A 100 -0.78 9.42 -5.53
C LEU A 100 0.43 8.50 -5.68
N ILE A 101 1.10 8.61 -6.83
CA ILE A 101 2.40 7.99 -7.08
C ILE A 101 3.46 8.92 -6.50
N VAL A 102 4.08 8.52 -5.39
CA VAL A 102 5.22 9.23 -4.80
C VAL A 102 6.49 8.49 -5.20
N ILE A 103 7.16 8.96 -6.27
CA ILE A 103 8.49 8.47 -6.66
C ILE A 103 9.51 9.19 -5.78
N LEU A 104 10.09 8.49 -4.80
CA LEU A 104 11.16 9.06 -3.95
C LEU A 104 12.53 8.50 -4.33
N LEU A 105 13.45 9.42 -4.61
CA LEU A 105 14.83 9.16 -4.96
C LEU A 105 15.59 8.69 -3.71
N LYS A 106 16.06 7.44 -3.67
CA LYS A 106 17.07 7.00 -2.70
C LYS A 106 18.42 7.60 -3.09
N HIS A 107 18.84 8.70 -2.44
CA HIS A 107 20.25 9.00 -2.20
C HIS A 107 20.42 9.53 -0.76
N TYR A 108 21.46 9.04 -0.09
CA TYR A 108 22.00 9.35 1.25
C TYR A 108 21.39 8.70 2.52
N LEU A 109 22.21 7.78 3.08
CA LEU A 109 22.59 7.62 4.50
C LEU A 109 21.65 8.12 5.60
N ILE A 110 20.42 7.60 5.68
CA ILE A 110 19.57 7.75 6.87
C ILE A 110 18.99 6.37 7.23
N ASN A 111 19.02 6.01 8.52
CA ASN A 111 18.51 4.75 9.05
C ASN A 111 17.11 4.42 8.51
N VAL A 112 16.92 3.17 8.08
CA VAL A 112 15.67 2.66 7.48
C VAL A 112 14.46 2.93 8.36
N ASP A 113 14.60 2.85 9.69
CA ASP A 113 13.54 3.13 10.65
C ASP A 113 13.05 4.58 10.62
N LEU A 114 13.95 5.55 10.47
CA LEU A 114 13.57 6.96 10.43
C LEU A 114 12.82 7.29 9.15
N ARG A 115 13.21 6.66 8.03
CA ARG A 115 12.48 6.77 6.76
C ARG A 115 11.07 6.22 6.91
N LEU A 116 10.91 4.96 7.33
CA LEU A 116 9.58 4.35 7.54
C LEU A 116 8.69 5.18 8.47
N TYR A 117 9.28 5.75 9.53
CA TYR A 117 8.57 6.63 10.45
C TYR A 117 8.06 7.92 9.78
N ILE A 118 8.90 8.58 8.98
CA ILE A 118 8.52 9.79 8.22
C ILE A 118 7.46 9.45 7.18
N TYR A 119 7.63 8.35 6.43
CA TYR A 119 6.64 7.87 5.47
C TYR A 119 5.27 7.63 6.10
N MET A 120 5.24 6.94 7.23
CA MET A 120 3.99 6.69 7.94
C MET A 120 3.37 7.99 8.46
N LYS A 121 4.16 8.97 8.90
CA LYS A 121 3.64 10.28 9.27
C LYS A 121 3.04 11.05 8.10
N VAL A 122 3.66 10.98 6.92
CA VAL A 122 3.12 11.60 5.71
C VAL A 122 1.80 10.93 5.32
N ILE A 123 1.75 9.60 5.29
CA ILE A 123 0.52 8.84 5.00
C ILE A 123 -0.58 9.17 6.02
N ILE A 124 -0.28 9.18 7.32
CA ILE A 124 -1.24 9.54 8.37
C ILE A 124 -1.72 10.99 8.20
N SER A 125 -0.84 11.92 7.81
CA SER A 125 -1.21 13.31 7.58
C SER A 125 -2.13 13.46 6.37
N ILE A 126 -1.84 12.74 5.28
CA ILE A 126 -2.70 12.66 4.10
C ILE A 126 -4.06 12.04 4.47
N MET A 127 -4.06 10.94 5.23
CA MET A 127 -5.29 10.31 5.73
C MET A 127 -6.13 11.28 6.57
N ARG A 128 -5.50 12.08 7.44
CA ARG A 128 -6.18 13.13 8.22
C ARG A 128 -6.79 14.20 7.34
N VAL A 129 -6.08 14.67 6.31
CA VAL A 129 -6.61 15.64 5.35
C VAL A 129 -7.79 15.05 4.59
N ILE A 130 -7.70 13.80 4.15
CA ILE A 130 -8.80 13.15 3.41
C ILE A 130 -10.01 12.91 4.30
N LEU A 131 -9.81 12.49 5.55
CA LEU A 131 -10.89 12.35 6.54
C LEU A 131 -11.53 13.71 6.87
N PHE A 132 -10.73 14.77 6.97
CA PHE A 132 -11.21 16.14 7.16
C PHE A 132 -12.08 16.58 5.97
N LEU A 133 -11.58 16.45 4.74
CA LEU A 133 -12.33 16.79 3.53
C LEU A 133 -13.63 15.96 3.41
N LYS A 134 -13.60 14.66 3.72
CA LYS A 134 -14.83 13.83 3.72
C LYS A 134 -15.86 14.28 4.75
N LYS A 135 -15.45 14.96 5.84
CA LYS A 135 -16.36 15.47 6.88
C LYS A 135 -17.08 16.75 6.44
N ASP A 136 -16.47 17.54 5.57
CA ASP A 136 -17.05 18.78 5.03
C ASP A 136 -18.01 18.54 3.86
N PHE A 137 -17.91 17.39 3.18
CA PHE A 137 -18.84 16.97 2.11
C PHE A 137 -20.11 16.25 2.62
N LEU A 138 -20.28 16.10 3.93
CA LEU A 138 -21.45 15.46 4.58
C LEU A 138 -22.27 16.43 5.47
N GLN A 139 -22.08 17.74 5.29
CA GLN A 139 -23.00 18.79 5.78
C GLN A 139 -23.75 19.40 4.59
#